data_AF-G7QEL1-F1
#
_entry.id   AF-G7QEL1-F1
#
_cell.length_a   1.000
_cell.length_b   1.000
_cell.length_c   1.000
_cell.angle_alpha   90.00
_cell.angle_beta   90.00
_cell.angle_gamma   90.00
#
_symmetry.space_group_name_H-M   'P 1'
#
loop_
_entity.id
_entity.type
_entity.pdbx_description
1 polymer ?
#
loop_
_entity_poly.entity_id
_entity_poly.type
_entity_poly.pdbx_seq_one_letter_code
_entity_poly.pdbx_strand_id
1 'polypeptide(L)'
;MYCTVKEIIREVLDTDVPDSECVFAVVLTRGDVRHIAQDWSLTDDELETVMQRLDDAFEYGADVSVVHGVVRELMEEKRASRQVTVPAVMLEKVMALAGSEMKRLYAVGSENGGDGDAFVREEREAMDVVLQALDGETMS
;
A
#
# COMPACT_ATOMS: atom_id res chain seq x y z
N MET A 1 -1.05 -2.37 23.11
CA MET A 1 -1.46 -3.14 24.30
C MET A 1 -2.93 -2.88 24.56
N TYR A 2 -3.81 -3.85 24.31
CA TYR A 2 -5.25 -3.74 24.62
C TYR A 2 -5.50 -3.84 26.12
N CYS A 3 -5.19 -2.79 26.87
CA CYS A 3 -5.52 -2.68 28.30
C CYS A 3 -6.85 -1.94 28.48
N THR A 4 -7.65 -2.36 29.45
CA THR A 4 -8.79 -1.57 29.89
C THR A 4 -8.30 -0.28 30.54
N VAL A 5 -9.09 0.80 30.45
CA VAL A 5 -8.77 2.09 31.12
C VAL A 5 -8.45 1.88 32.61
N LYS A 6 -9.10 0.89 33.25
CA LYS A 6 -8.87 0.53 34.65
C LYS A 6 -7.48 -0.07 34.90
N GLU A 7 -6.96 -0.85 33.96
CA GLU A 7 -5.63 -1.45 34.05
C GLU A 7 -4.55 -0.39 33.83
N ILE A 8 -4.74 0.48 32.83
CA ILE A 8 -3.84 1.62 32.56
C ILE A 8 -3.73 2.53 33.79
N ILE A 9 -4.85 2.89 34.40
CA ILE A 9 -4.84 3.73 35.62
C ILE A 9 -4.11 3.04 36.76
N ARG A 10 -4.25 1.71 36.91
CA ARG A 10 -3.51 0.98 37.95
C ARG A 10 -2.02 1.00 37.71
N GLU A 11 -1.58 0.69 36.48
CA GLU A 11 -0.16 0.71 36.15
C GLU A 11 0.46 2.09 36.32
N VAL A 12 -0.25 3.14 35.91
CA VAL A 12 0.19 4.54 36.13
C VAL A 12 0.31 4.86 37.61
N LEU A 13 -0.66 4.44 38.44
CA LEU A 13 -0.60 4.66 39.89
C LEU A 13 0.49 3.84 40.60
N ASP A 14 0.89 2.70 40.01
CA ASP A 14 1.98 1.84 40.52
C ASP A 14 3.36 2.29 39.99
N THR A 15 3.38 3.19 39.00
CA THR A 15 4.60 3.77 38.46
C THR A 15 5.07 4.91 39.37
N ASP A 16 6.32 4.84 39.82
CA ASP A 16 6.96 5.87 40.65
C ASP A 16 7.34 7.10 39.79
N VAL A 17 6.33 7.87 39.39
CA VAL A 17 6.51 9.10 38.62
C VAL A 17 6.75 10.26 39.61
N PRO A 18 7.86 11.03 39.48
CA PRO A 18 8.14 12.15 40.35
C PRO A 18 7.01 13.20 40.33
N ASP A 19 6.71 13.83 41.47
CA ASP A 19 5.68 14.89 41.58
C ASP A 19 5.92 16.09 40.63
N SER A 20 7.13 16.25 40.11
CA SER A 20 7.48 17.28 39.12
C SER A 20 7.08 16.94 37.69
N GLU A 21 6.69 15.69 37.40
CA GLU A 21 6.34 15.21 36.08
C GLU A 21 4.82 15.08 35.91
N CYS A 22 4.32 15.50 34.75
CA CYS A 22 2.91 15.34 34.39
C CYS A 22 2.74 14.08 33.56
N VAL A 23 1.87 13.17 33.99
CA VAL A 23 1.45 12.02 33.19
C VAL A 23 0.26 12.40 32.31
N PHE A 24 0.35 12.12 31.02
CA PHE A 24 -0.75 12.26 30.08
C PHE A 24 -1.10 10.90 29.46
N ALA A 25 -2.35 10.48 29.62
CA ALA A 25 -2.86 9.25 29.03
C ALA A 25 -3.82 9.59 27.90
N VAL A 26 -3.54 9.06 26.71
CA VAL A 26 -4.43 9.17 25.55
C VAL A 26 -5.14 7.84 25.37
N VAL A 27 -6.47 7.88 25.30
CA VAL A 27 -7.28 6.73 24.92
C VAL A 27 -7.72 6.94 23.48
N LEU A 28 -7.21 6.12 22.56
CA LEU A 28 -7.65 6.09 21.17
C LEU A 28 -8.57 4.90 20.97
N THR A 29 -9.79 5.17 20.54
CA THR A 29 -10.74 4.13 20.16
C THR A 29 -10.69 3.87 18.67
N ARG A 30 -11.23 2.72 18.24
CA ARG A 30 -11.47 2.43 16.81
C ARG A 30 -12.29 3.53 16.13
N GLY A 31 -13.20 4.17 16.86
CA GLY A 31 -13.99 5.30 16.36
C GLY A 31 -13.14 6.53 16.05
N ASP A 32 -12.19 6.85 16.92
CA ASP A 32 -11.28 7.99 16.75
C ASP A 32 -10.36 7.76 15.55
N VAL A 33 -9.76 6.57 15.44
CA VAL A 33 -8.90 6.21 14.30
C VAL A 33 -9.68 6.25 12.99
N ARG A 34 -10.92 5.73 12.97
CA ARG A 34 -11.80 5.83 11.79
C ARG A 34 -12.12 7.28 11.43
N HIS A 35 -12.31 8.15 12.42
CA HIS A 35 -12.56 9.56 12.17
C HIS A 35 -11.33 10.28 11.62
N ILE A 36 -10.15 10.04 12.20
CA ILE A 36 -8.87 10.61 11.73
C ILE A 36 -8.54 10.14 10.30
N ALA A 37 -8.88 8.89 9.99
CA ALA A 37 -8.62 8.26 8.69
C ALA A 37 -9.83 8.27 7.74
N GLN A 38 -10.82 9.14 7.97
CA GLN A 38 -12.09 9.14 7.21
C GLN A 38 -11.90 9.25 5.68
N ASP A 39 -10.86 9.96 5.24
CA ASP A 39 -10.55 10.16 3.82
C ASP A 39 -10.17 8.85 3.11
N TRP A 40 -9.69 7.85 3.85
CA TRP A 40 -9.25 6.57 3.33
C TRP A 40 -10.35 5.50 3.33
N SER A 41 -11.49 5.76 3.99
CA SER A 41 -12.63 4.85 4.05
C SER A 41 -12.24 3.40 4.42
N LEU A 42 -11.46 3.26 5.49
CA LEU A 42 -10.94 1.96 5.95
C LEU A 42 -12.06 0.97 6.24
N THR A 43 -11.89 -0.24 5.72
CA THR A 43 -12.69 -1.42 6.10
C THR A 43 -12.44 -1.80 7.56
N ASP A 44 -13.30 -2.64 8.15
CA ASP A 44 -13.13 -3.08 9.54
C ASP A 44 -11.83 -3.88 9.75
N ASP A 45 -11.40 -4.66 8.76
CA ASP A 45 -10.17 -5.45 8.81
C ASP A 45 -8.92 -4.55 8.68
N GLU A 46 -8.97 -3.55 7.81
CA GLU A 46 -7.90 -2.54 7.69
C GLU A 46 -7.81 -1.71 8.97
N LEU A 47 -8.93 -1.32 9.55
CA LEU A 47 -8.97 -0.60 10.81
C LEU A 47 -8.36 -1.43 11.95
N GLU A 48 -8.65 -2.73 12.01
CA GLU A 48 -8.02 -3.64 12.98
C GLU A 48 -6.51 -3.72 12.77
N THR A 49 -6.06 -3.81 11.52
CA THR A 49 -4.62 -3.80 11.19
C THR A 49 -3.95 -2.49 11.62
N VAL A 50 -4.61 -1.35 11.44
CA VAL A 50 -4.12 -0.04 11.90
C VAL A 50 -4.02 -0.01 13.43
N MET A 51 -5.03 -0.49 14.15
CA MET A 51 -5.00 -0.55 15.61
C MET A 51 -3.84 -1.40 16.13
N GLN A 52 -3.58 -2.55 15.49
CA GLN A 52 -2.45 -3.41 15.82
C GLN A 52 -1.10 -2.75 15.56
N ARG A 53 -0.93 -2.04 14.44
CA ARG A 53 0.33 -1.33 14.16
C ARG A 53 0.54 -0.11 15.06
N LEU A 54 -0.53 0.55 15.46
CA LEU A 54 -0.46 1.66 16.41
C LEU A 54 0.03 1.21 17.78
N ASP A 55 -0.34 0.01 18.21
CA ASP A 55 0.17 -0.56 19.46
C ASP A 55 1.71 -0.64 19.49
N ASP A 56 2.35 -0.92 18.36
CA ASP A 56 3.81 -0.94 18.23
C ASP A 56 4.39 0.47 18.04
N ALA A 57 3.69 1.35 17.34
CA ALA A 57 4.18 2.69 17.00
C ALA A 57 4.20 3.68 18.19
N PHE A 58 3.37 3.46 19.21
CA PHE A 58 3.27 4.37 20.35
C PHE A 58 4.49 4.39 21.27
N GLU A 59 5.49 3.52 21.07
CA GLU A 59 6.79 3.60 21.76
C GLU A 59 7.45 4.98 21.59
N TYR A 60 7.18 5.68 20.48
CA TYR A 60 7.76 6.99 20.16
C TYR A 60 6.80 8.18 20.31
N GLY A 61 5.60 7.96 20.88
CA GLY A 61 4.61 9.00 21.15
C GLY A 61 3.30 8.82 20.39
N ALA A 62 2.23 9.47 20.88
CA ALA A 62 0.87 9.36 20.36
C ALA A 62 0.41 10.67 19.71
N ASP A 63 0.87 10.92 18.48
CA ASP A 63 0.44 12.06 17.67
C ASP A 63 -0.48 11.62 16.51
N VAL A 64 -1.35 12.51 16.04
CA VAL A 64 -2.22 12.26 14.87
C VAL A 64 -1.39 11.91 13.63
N SER A 65 -0.18 12.46 13.49
CA SER A 65 0.74 12.10 12.41
C SER A 65 1.16 10.63 12.43
N VAL A 66 1.21 9.99 13.61
CA VAL A 66 1.51 8.56 13.73
C VAL A 66 0.35 7.74 13.15
N VAL A 67 -0.89 8.13 13.46
CA VAL A 67 -2.09 7.50 12.89
C VAL A 67 -2.10 7.65 11.37
N HIS A 68 -1.87 8.87 10.84
CA HIS A 68 -1.78 9.07 9.40
C HIS A 68 -0.60 8.33 8.76
N GLY A 69 0.53 8.22 9.45
CA GLY A 69 1.70 7.46 9.00
C GLY A 69 1.37 5.99 8.80
N VAL A 70 0.83 5.34 9.84
CA VAL A 70 0.43 3.92 9.81
C VAL A 70 -0.64 3.67 8.74
N VAL A 71 -1.65 4.53 8.65
CA VAL A 71 -2.72 4.41 7.64
C VAL A 71 -2.15 4.56 6.23
N ARG A 72 -1.30 5.55 6.00
CA ARG A 72 -0.67 5.78 4.69
C ARG A 72 0.16 4.59 4.25
N GLU A 73 1.01 4.08 5.14
CA GLU A 73 1.85 2.91 4.87
C GLU A 73 0.99 1.69 4.49
N LEU A 74 -0.07 1.41 5.26
CA LEU A 74 -1.01 0.33 4.94
C LEU A 74 -1.67 0.53 3.56
N MET A 75 -2.07 1.75 3.22
CA MET A 75 -2.70 2.05 1.93
C MET A 75 -1.70 1.97 0.76
N GLU A 76 -0.43 2.30 0.98
CA GLU A 76 0.64 2.14 0.01
C GLU A 76 0.95 0.66 -0.25
N GLU A 77 1.01 -0.17 0.81
CA GLU A 77 1.14 -1.63 0.70
C GLU A 77 -0.04 -2.25 -0.07
N LYS A 78 -1.27 -1.84 0.25
CA LYS A 78 -2.48 -2.28 -0.46
C LYS A 78 -2.45 -1.86 -1.92
N ARG A 79 -1.96 -0.65 -2.20
CA ARG A 79 -1.83 -0.15 -3.58
C ARG A 79 -0.78 -0.94 -4.35
N ALA A 80 0.35 -1.27 -3.73
CA ALA A 80 1.42 -2.05 -4.32
C ALA A 80 1.01 -3.51 -4.60
N SER A 81 0.18 -4.09 -3.74
CA SER A 81 -0.32 -5.47 -3.84
C SER A 81 -1.69 -5.60 -4.54
N ARG A 82 -2.19 -4.51 -5.15
CA ARG A 82 -3.54 -4.49 -5.71
C ARG A 82 -3.69 -5.51 -6.85
N GLN A 83 -4.58 -6.46 -6.66
CA GLN A 83 -5.00 -7.36 -7.72
C GLN A 83 -6.11 -6.73 -8.57
N VAL A 84 -5.97 -6.84 -9.89
CA VAL A 84 -6.96 -6.37 -10.86
C VAL A 84 -7.39 -7.56 -11.71
N THR A 85 -8.70 -7.78 -11.82
CA THR A 85 -9.27 -8.79 -12.71
C THR A 85 -9.76 -8.12 -13.99
N VAL A 86 -9.37 -8.65 -15.14
CA VAL A 86 -9.88 -8.24 -16.45
C VAL A 86 -10.47 -9.45 -17.17
N PRO A 87 -11.60 -9.30 -17.89
CA PRO A 87 -12.08 -10.37 -18.75
C PRO A 87 -11.04 -10.72 -19.82
N ALA A 88 -10.81 -12.01 -20.07
CA ALA A 88 -9.80 -12.49 -21.02
C ALA A 88 -9.94 -11.86 -22.41
N VAL A 89 -11.18 -11.75 -22.93
CA VAL A 89 -11.49 -11.12 -24.22
C VAL A 89 -11.12 -9.63 -24.29
N MET A 90 -11.08 -8.95 -23.15
CA MET A 90 -10.71 -7.55 -23.08
C MET A 90 -9.18 -7.42 -23.08
N LEU A 91 -8.50 -8.31 -22.34
CA LEU A 91 -7.04 -8.37 -22.34
C LEU A 91 -6.48 -8.76 -23.73
N GLU A 92 -7.08 -9.74 -24.41
CA GLU A 92 -6.70 -10.12 -25.78
C GLU A 92 -6.74 -8.93 -26.75
N LYS A 93 -7.78 -8.10 -26.67
CA LYS A 93 -7.91 -6.89 -27.49
C LYS A 93 -6.82 -5.87 -27.16
N VAL A 94 -6.52 -5.67 -25.87
CA VAL A 94 -5.45 -4.75 -25.44
C VAL A 94 -4.09 -5.23 -25.93
N MET A 95 -3.80 -6.53 -25.79
CA MET A 95 -2.55 -7.13 -26.27
C MET A 95 -2.41 -7.02 -27.79
N ALA A 96 -3.49 -7.25 -28.55
CA ALA A 96 -3.49 -7.07 -30.00
C ALA A 96 -3.22 -5.61 -30.41
N LEU A 97 -3.84 -4.64 -29.73
CA LEU A 97 -3.60 -3.22 -29.97
C LEU A 97 -2.16 -2.82 -29.63
N ALA A 98 -1.63 -3.29 -28.50
CA ALA A 98 -0.25 -3.05 -28.08
C ALA A 98 0.75 -3.62 -29.11
N GLY A 99 0.53 -4.85 -29.59
CA GLY A 99 1.38 -5.47 -30.62
C GLY A 99 1.34 -4.72 -31.95
N SER A 100 0.17 -4.20 -32.36
CA SER A 100 0.09 -3.33 -33.55
C SER A 100 0.81 -2.00 -33.36
N GLU A 101 0.70 -1.39 -32.18
CA GLU A 101 1.38 -0.13 -31.88
C GLU A 101 2.90 -0.30 -31.79
N MET A 102 3.39 -1.41 -31.21
CA MET A 102 4.81 -1.74 -31.22
C MET A 102 5.39 -1.84 -32.62
N LYS A 103 4.67 -2.45 -33.57
CA LYS A 103 5.10 -2.52 -34.98
C LYS A 103 5.23 -1.13 -35.59
N ARG A 104 4.32 -0.21 -35.24
CA ARG A 104 4.36 1.18 -35.67
C ARG A 104 5.56 1.91 -35.06
N LEU A 105 5.78 1.77 -33.76
CA LEU A 105 6.93 2.36 -33.05
C LEU A 105 8.26 1.83 -33.57
N TYR A 106 8.36 0.53 -33.85
CA TYR A 106 9.54 -0.06 -34.46
C TYR A 106 9.86 0.57 -35.82
N ALA A 107 8.85 0.70 -36.69
CA ALA A 107 9.04 1.32 -37.99
C ALA A 107 9.56 2.77 -37.86
N VAL A 108 9.01 3.55 -36.91
CA VAL A 108 9.47 4.91 -36.59
C VAL A 108 10.92 4.90 -36.08
N GLY A 109 11.26 3.99 -35.16
CA GLY A 109 12.62 3.85 -34.62
C GLY A 109 13.65 3.38 -35.64
N SER A 110 13.20 2.70 -36.70
CA SER A 110 14.03 2.29 -37.84
C SER A 110 14.13 3.33 -38.97
N GLU A 111 13.37 4.43 -38.89
CA GLU A 111 13.46 5.49 -39.89
C GLU A 111 14.90 6.04 -39.96
N ASN A 112 15.35 6.31 -41.18
CA ASN A 112 16.71 6.81 -41.46
C ASN A 112 17.85 5.92 -40.94
N GLY A 113 17.60 4.61 -40.79
CA GLY A 113 18.62 3.63 -40.36
C GLY A 113 18.82 3.56 -38.86
N GLY A 114 17.84 4.02 -38.07
CA GLY A 114 17.85 3.85 -36.62
C GLY A 114 17.67 2.39 -36.18
N ASP A 115 18.01 2.12 -34.92
CA ASP A 115 17.83 0.81 -34.30
C ASP A 115 16.43 0.72 -33.68
N GLY A 116 15.49 0.13 -34.44
CA GLY A 116 14.12 -0.06 -33.99
C GLY A 116 13.99 -0.99 -32.79
N ASP A 117 14.89 -1.97 -32.64
CA ASP A 117 14.88 -2.91 -31.51
C ASP A 117 15.30 -2.20 -30.22
N ALA A 118 16.30 -1.33 -30.28
CA ALA A 118 16.66 -0.49 -29.14
C ALA A 118 15.54 0.51 -28.79
N PHE A 119 14.80 1.00 -29.79
CA PHE A 119 13.72 1.97 -29.62
C PHE A 119 12.48 1.41 -28.91
N VAL A 120 12.15 0.13 -29.12
CA VAL A 120 10.95 -0.52 -28.52
C VAL A 120 11.29 -1.51 -27.39
N ARG A 121 12.52 -1.50 -26.89
CA ARG A 121 13.01 -2.52 -25.96
C ARG A 121 12.19 -2.54 -24.67
N GLU A 122 11.93 -1.38 -24.07
CA GLU A 122 11.20 -1.29 -22.80
C GLU A 122 9.75 -1.79 -22.95
N GLU A 123 9.09 -1.41 -24.03
CA GLU A 123 7.73 -1.83 -24.35
C GLU A 123 7.65 -3.33 -24.62
N ARG A 124 8.67 -3.90 -25.30
CA ARG A 124 8.75 -5.34 -25.55
C ARG A 124 8.96 -6.11 -24.25
N GLU A 125 9.88 -5.67 -23.38
CA GLU A 125 10.11 -6.27 -22.07
C GLU A 125 8.83 -6.25 -21.22
N ALA A 126 8.09 -5.14 -21.22
CA ALA A 126 6.81 -5.05 -20.50
C ALA A 126 5.75 -6.02 -21.05
N MET A 127 5.66 -6.17 -22.37
CA MET A 127 4.73 -7.11 -23.02
C MET A 127 5.09 -8.57 -22.74
N ASP A 128 6.38 -8.90 -22.72
CA ASP A 128 6.85 -10.26 -22.42
C ASP A 128 6.48 -10.67 -20.99
N VAL A 129 6.58 -9.76 -20.01
CA VAL A 129 6.12 -10.01 -18.62
C VAL A 129 4.61 -10.35 -18.58
N VAL A 130 3.80 -9.64 -19.36
CA VAL A 130 2.35 -9.89 -19.42
C VAL A 130 2.05 -11.24 -20.08
N LEU A 131 2.77 -11.59 -21.15
CA LEU A 131 2.64 -12.88 -21.82
C LEU A 131 3.04 -14.05 -20.92
N GLN A 132 4.17 -13.95 -20.20
CA GLN A 132 4.59 -14.96 -19.23
C GLN A 132 3.53 -15.19 -18.14
N ALA A 133 2.94 -14.10 -17.63
CA ALA A 133 1.85 -14.19 -16.66
C ALA A 133 0.59 -14.88 -17.22
N LEU A 134 0.34 -14.80 -18.53
CA LEU A 134 -0.79 -15.46 -19.20
C LEU A 134 -0.55 -16.93 -19.50
N ASP A 135 0.68 -17.28 -19.89
CA ASP A 135 1.06 -18.66 -20.22
C ASP A 135 1.21 -19.55 -18.98
N GLY A 136 1.09 -18.97 -17.78
CA GLY A 136 1.14 -19.70 -16.51
C GLY A 136 2.54 -20.17 -16.14
N GLU A 137 3.58 -19.64 -16.79
CA GLU A 137 4.97 -19.82 -16.38
C GLU A 137 5.24 -18.92 -15.17
N THR A 138 4.77 -19.35 -14.00
CA THR A 138 5.35 -18.85 -12.74
C THR A 138 6.84 -19.16 -12.79
N MET A 139 7.67 -18.10 -12.83
CA MET A 139 9.09 -18.21 -12.56
C MET A 139 9.25 -18.92 -11.20
N SER A 140 9.63 -20.20 -11.27
CA SER A 140 9.96 -21.03 -10.12
C SER A 140 11.37 -20.77 -9.63
#